data_AF-W9G9Y4-F1
#
_entry.id   AF-W9G9Y4-F1
#
_cell.length_a   1.000
_cell.length_b   1.000
_cell.length_c   1.000
_cell.angle_alpha   90.00
_cell.angle_beta   90.00
_cell.angle_gamma   90.00
#
_symmetry.space_group_name_H-M   'P 1'
#
loop_
_entity.id
_entity.type
_entity.pdbx_description
1 polymer ?
#
loop_
_entity_poly.entity_id
_entity_poly.type
_entity_poly.pdbx_seq_one_letter_code
_entity_poly.pdbx_strand_id
1 'polypeptide(L)'
;MNATVSSLFIYPDSDSPGQELDSVDVTPTGPQGNRAKKHAVHLVAVEEFVETHPKANLVLDIDPAVLEGLVGRVVRVGDCVLTITRKPAQCAGVYADVLEPGRVSVDDMVLVAQPDSA
;
A
#
# COMPACT_ATOMS: atom_id res chain seq x y z
N MET A 1 -9.75 -6.37 13.45
CA MET A 1 -8.76 -5.41 12.93
C MET A 1 -9.54 -4.42 12.10
N ASN A 2 -9.49 -3.14 12.45
CA ASN A 2 -10.03 -2.08 11.60
C ASN A 2 -8.81 -1.34 11.08
N ALA A 3 -8.59 -1.41 9.78
CA ALA A 3 -7.52 -0.69 9.10
C ALA A 3 -8.13 0.00 7.89
N THR A 4 -7.78 1.27 7.67
CA THR A 4 -8.29 2.08 6.56
C THR A 4 -7.15 2.81 5.85
N VAL A 5 -7.39 3.21 4.61
CA VAL A 5 -6.49 4.10 3.88
C VAL A 5 -6.62 5.51 4.44
N SER A 6 -5.57 6.03 5.05
CA SER A 6 -5.53 7.41 5.55
C SER A 6 -5.14 8.41 4.46
N SER A 7 -4.15 8.07 3.63
CA SER A 7 -3.66 8.92 2.54
C SER A 7 -3.11 8.08 1.39
N LEU A 8 -3.16 8.63 0.18
CA LEU A 8 -2.62 8.01 -1.03
C LEU A 8 -1.61 8.92 -1.69
N PHE A 9 -0.49 8.36 -2.13
CA PHE A 9 0.57 9.11 -2.81
C PHE A 9 1.06 8.41 -4.07
N ILE A 10 1.38 9.21 -5.08
CA ILE A 10 2.20 8.81 -6.22
C ILE A 10 3.48 9.62 -6.27
N TYR A 11 4.53 9.01 -6.82
CA TYR A 11 5.84 9.63 -7.01
C TYR A 11 6.22 9.46 -8.48
N PRO A 12 5.80 10.38 -9.37
CA PRO A 12 6.11 10.31 -10.80
C PRO A 12 7.62 10.37 -11.08
N ASP A 13 8.37 11.09 -10.23
CA ASP A 13 9.81 11.30 -10.34
C ASP A 13 10.56 10.94 -9.04
N SER A 14 11.87 10.65 -9.16
CA SER A 14 12.74 10.34 -8.01
C SER A 14 12.90 11.48 -7.03
N ASP A 15 12.93 12.71 -7.52
CA ASP A 15 13.39 13.88 -6.76
C ASP A 15 12.23 14.81 -6.39
N SER A 16 11.06 14.59 -6.98
CA SER A 16 9.83 15.31 -6.65
C SER A 16 9.25 14.83 -5.31
N PRO A 17 8.56 15.72 -4.56
CA PRO A 17 7.73 15.32 -3.43
C PRO A 17 6.59 14.40 -3.90
N GLY A 18 6.01 13.65 -2.97
CA GLY A 18 4.82 12.85 -3.24
C GLY A 18 3.64 13.74 -3.64
N GLN A 19 2.85 13.28 -4.60
CA GLN A 19 1.57 13.89 -4.92
C GLN A 19 0.48 13.13 -4.20
N GLU A 20 -0.22 13.81 -3.28
CA GLU A 20 -1.35 13.24 -2.56
C GLU A 20 -2.60 13.19 -3.45
N LEU A 21 -3.39 12.14 -3.30
CA LEU A 21 -4.60 11.88 -4.07
C LEU A 21 -5.74 11.40 -3.17
N ASP A 22 -6.98 11.71 -3.55
CA ASP A 22 -8.17 11.15 -2.88
C ASP A 22 -8.47 9.71 -3.33
N SER A 23 -8.09 9.38 -4.57
CA SER A 23 -8.21 8.03 -5.14
C SER A 23 -7.23 7.81 -6.28
N VAL A 24 -6.89 6.55 -6.55
CA VAL A 24 -6.01 6.15 -7.65
C VAL A 24 -6.37 4.76 -8.18
N ASP A 25 -6.27 4.58 -9.48
CA ASP A 25 -6.39 3.26 -10.11
C ASP A 25 -5.05 2.52 -9.94
N VAL A 26 -5.08 1.37 -9.27
CA VAL A 26 -3.91 0.50 -9.05
C VAL A 26 -3.84 -0.52 -10.19
N THR A 27 -2.75 -0.46 -10.95
CA THR A 27 -2.46 -1.34 -12.09
C THR A 27 -1.53 -2.48 -11.66
N PRO A 28 -1.28 -3.51 -12.49
CA PRO A 28 -0.34 -4.59 -12.15
C PRO A 28 1.08 -4.12 -11.77
N THR A 29 1.50 -2.93 -12.23
CA THR A 29 2.83 -2.36 -11.95
C THR A 29 2.83 -1.27 -10.88
N GLY A 30 1.66 -0.99 -10.27
CA GLY A 30 1.49 0.00 -9.21
C GLY A 30 0.43 1.05 -9.53
N PRO A 31 0.27 2.07 -8.66
CA PRO A 31 -0.70 3.15 -8.85
C PRO A 31 -0.46 3.92 -10.16
N GLN A 32 -1.52 4.24 -10.89
CA GLN A 32 -1.43 5.01 -12.13
C GLN A 32 -0.74 6.37 -11.89
N GLY A 33 0.25 6.70 -12.72
CA GLY A 33 1.05 7.92 -12.58
C GLY A 33 2.22 7.79 -11.61
N ASN A 34 2.31 6.71 -10.82
CA ASN A 34 3.48 6.41 -10.01
C ASN A 34 4.61 5.88 -10.90
N ARG A 35 5.85 6.27 -10.61
CA ARG A 35 7.01 5.69 -11.27
C ARG A 35 7.10 4.20 -10.96
N ALA A 36 7.14 3.38 -11.99
CA ALA A 36 7.36 1.94 -11.84
C ALA A 36 8.69 1.66 -11.12
N LYS A 37 8.61 0.85 -10.07
CA LYS A 37 9.76 0.35 -9.31
C LYS A 37 9.72 -1.18 -9.30
N LYS A 38 10.70 -1.79 -8.64
CA LYS A 38 10.80 -3.25 -8.47
C LYS A 38 9.58 -3.85 -7.74
N HIS A 39 8.87 -3.07 -6.94
CA HIS A 39 7.70 -3.48 -6.18
C HIS A 39 6.52 -2.58 -6.58
N ALA A 40 5.35 -3.17 -6.80
CA ALA A 40 4.21 -2.47 -7.37
C ALA A 40 3.62 -1.46 -6.38
N VAL A 41 3.47 -1.83 -5.11
CA VAL A 41 2.85 -0.99 -4.08
C VAL A 41 3.69 -1.01 -2.81
N HIS A 42 3.88 0.15 -2.17
CA HIS A 42 4.44 0.26 -0.83
C HIS A 42 3.35 0.78 0.13
N LEU A 43 3.11 0.05 1.20
CA LEU A 43 2.19 0.41 2.27
C LEU A 43 2.95 0.71 3.56
N VAL A 44 2.51 1.72 4.32
CA VAL A 44 3.10 2.08 5.62
C VAL A 44 2.00 2.47 6.60
N ALA A 45 2.22 2.28 7.90
CA ALA A 45 1.32 2.79 8.93
C ALA A 45 1.47 4.32 9.07
N VAL A 46 0.38 5.02 9.44
CA VAL A 46 0.40 6.47 9.72
C VAL A 46 1.51 6.83 10.71
N GLU A 47 1.71 6.03 11.75
CA GLU A 47 2.71 6.26 12.80
C GLU A 47 4.16 6.26 12.29
N GLU A 48 4.41 5.58 11.16
CA GLU A 48 5.74 5.44 10.56
C GLU A 48 5.89 6.24 9.26
N PHE A 49 4.84 6.96 8.85
CA PHE A 49 4.88 7.80 7.67
C PHE A 49 5.61 9.11 7.95
N VAL A 50 6.57 9.43 7.08
CA VAL A 50 7.26 10.72 7.05
C VAL A 50 7.33 11.20 5.61
N GLU A 51 6.97 12.46 5.37
CA GLU A 51 6.85 13.04 4.02
C GLU A 51 8.10 12.89 3.14
N THR A 52 9.27 12.80 3.76
CA THR A 52 10.56 12.72 3.06
C THR A 52 10.97 11.28 2.73
N HIS A 53 10.71 10.34 3.65
CA HIS A 53 11.02 8.93 3.47
C HIS A 53 10.32 8.08 4.55
N PRO A 54 9.62 6.99 4.19
CA PRO A 54 9.55 6.33 2.89
C PRO A 54 8.62 6.99 1.86
N LYS A 55 8.93 6.77 0.57
CA LYS A 55 8.02 7.10 -0.55
C LYS A 55 6.95 6.01 -0.72
N ALA A 56 6.08 5.90 0.29
CA ALA A 56 4.99 4.92 0.33
C ALA A 56 3.77 5.40 -0.46
N ASN A 57 3.06 4.47 -1.11
CA ASN A 57 1.88 4.77 -1.91
C ASN A 57 0.60 4.80 -1.08
N LEU A 58 0.46 3.87 -0.14
CA LEU A 58 -0.70 3.77 0.74
C LEU A 58 -0.22 4.01 2.18
N VAL A 59 -0.78 5.03 2.82
CA VAL A 59 -0.63 5.25 4.25
C VAL A 59 -1.88 4.73 4.93
N LEU A 60 -1.72 3.83 5.90
CA LEU A 60 -2.80 3.10 6.53
C LEU A 60 -2.95 3.49 8.00
N ASP A 61 -4.18 3.74 8.44
CA ASP A 61 -4.51 3.78 9.86
C ASP A 61 -4.55 2.34 10.40
N ILE A 62 -3.39 1.85 10.82
CA ILE A 62 -3.17 0.49 11.32
C ILE A 62 -1.94 0.49 12.23
N ASP A 63 -1.96 -0.38 13.25
CA ASP A 63 -0.76 -0.65 14.04
C ASP A 63 0.39 -1.16 13.14
N PRO A 64 1.62 -0.60 13.25
CA PRO A 64 2.75 -1.02 12.43
C PRO A 64 3.09 -2.51 12.52
N ALA A 65 3.08 -3.08 13.74
CA ALA A 65 3.40 -4.50 13.94
C ALA A 65 2.32 -5.41 13.34
N VAL A 66 1.07 -4.94 13.34
CA VAL A 66 -0.03 -5.62 12.64
C VAL A 66 0.21 -5.60 11.13
N LEU A 67 0.57 -4.46 10.53
CA LEU A 67 0.89 -4.36 9.10
C LEU A 67 2.05 -5.28 8.72
N GLU A 68 3.12 -5.31 9.52
CA GLU A 68 4.25 -6.23 9.31
C GLU A 68 3.82 -7.70 9.38
N GLY A 69 2.90 -8.03 10.29
CA GLY A 69 2.33 -9.37 10.44
C GLY A 69 1.50 -9.84 9.24
N LEU A 70 1.16 -8.95 8.30
CA LEU A 70 0.46 -9.30 7.06
C LEU A 70 1.39 -9.82 5.97
N VAL A 71 2.72 -9.81 6.15
CA VAL A 71 3.65 -10.38 5.17
C VAL A 71 3.29 -11.84 4.87
N GLY A 72 3.17 -12.16 3.57
CA GLY A 72 2.72 -13.46 3.08
C GLY A 72 1.20 -13.61 2.99
N ARG A 73 0.42 -12.58 3.34
CA ARG A 73 -1.05 -12.59 3.29
C ARG A 73 -1.57 -11.82 2.08
N VAL A 74 -2.78 -12.17 1.68
CA VAL A 74 -3.56 -11.41 0.69
C VAL A 74 -4.49 -10.46 1.43
N VAL A 75 -4.55 -9.22 0.96
CA VAL A 75 -5.46 -8.19 1.45
C VAL A 75 -6.23 -7.57 0.31
N ARG A 76 -7.44 -7.12 0.59
CA ARG A 76 -8.24 -6.28 -0.30
C ARG A 76 -8.28 -4.87 0.26
N VAL A 77 -8.05 -3.88 -0.59
CA VAL A 77 -8.14 -2.45 -0.30
C VAL A 77 -8.96 -1.82 -1.40
N GLY A 78 -10.14 -1.29 -1.06
CA GLY A 78 -11.11 -0.87 -2.08
C GLY A 78 -11.48 -2.03 -3.01
N ASP A 79 -11.29 -1.79 -4.32
CA ASP A 79 -11.47 -2.79 -5.37
C ASP A 79 -10.20 -3.57 -5.71
N CYS A 80 -9.05 -3.23 -5.11
CA CYS A 80 -7.76 -3.83 -5.42
C CYS A 80 -7.43 -4.99 -4.47
N VAL A 81 -6.92 -6.09 -5.02
CA VAL A 81 -6.40 -7.23 -4.24
C VAL A 81 -4.88 -7.27 -4.33
N LEU A 82 -4.22 -7.30 -3.17
CA LEU A 82 -2.77 -7.21 -3.01
C LEU A 82 -2.24 -8.43 -2.25
N THR A 83 -1.11 -8.97 -2.69
CA THR A 83 -0.30 -9.88 -1.86
C THR A 83 0.80 -9.09 -1.19
N ILE A 84 0.82 -9.07 0.14
CA ILE A 84 1.91 -8.47 0.91
C ILE A 84 3.11 -9.41 0.85
N THR A 85 4.24 -8.96 0.28
CA THR A 85 5.35 -9.85 -0.07
C THR A 85 6.49 -9.83 0.92
N ARG A 86 6.91 -8.63 1.38
CA ARG A 86 8.11 -8.47 2.20
C ARG A 86 8.15 -7.11 2.88
N LYS A 87 9.05 -6.98 3.86
CA LYS A 87 9.47 -5.69 4.40
C LYS A 87 10.58 -5.05 3.57
N PRO A 88 10.66 -3.71 3.46
CA PRO A 88 11.84 -3.04 2.94
C PRO A 88 13.05 -3.27 3.85
N ALA A 89 14.25 -3.21 3.28
CA ALA A 89 15.48 -3.38 4.04
C ALA A 89 15.92 -2.11 4.80
N GLN A 90 15.47 -0.92 4.36
CA GLN A 90 16.00 0.37 4.83
C GLN A 90 14.91 1.37 5.24
N CYS A 91 13.64 0.98 5.20
CA CYS A 91 12.53 1.87 5.56
C CYS A 91 11.34 1.08 6.09
N ALA A 92 10.42 1.81 6.73
CA ALA A 92 9.22 1.26 7.36
C ALA A 92 8.19 0.72 6.36
N GLY A 93 7.23 -0.04 6.86
CA GLY A 93 6.12 -0.59 6.09
C GLY A 93 6.43 -1.91 5.35
N VAL A 94 5.63 -2.19 4.32
CA VAL A 94 5.66 -3.44 3.54
C VAL A 94 5.49 -3.19 2.05
N TYR A 95 6.06 -4.06 1.23
CA TYR A 95 5.79 -4.10 -0.21
C TYR A 95 4.70 -5.11 -0.54
N ALA A 96 3.91 -4.79 -1.55
CA ALA A 96 2.91 -5.66 -2.10
C ALA A 96 2.97 -5.73 -3.62
N ASP A 97 2.60 -6.90 -4.13
CA ASP A 97 2.32 -7.12 -5.55
C ASP A 97 0.81 -7.12 -5.77
N VAL A 98 0.37 -6.69 -6.94
CA VAL A 98 -1.04 -6.58 -7.30
C VAL A 98 -1.51 -7.91 -7.88
N LEU A 99 -2.48 -8.55 -7.22
CA LEU A 99 -3.17 -9.73 -7.74
C LEU A 99 -4.30 -9.34 -8.67
N GLU A 100 -5.15 -8.41 -8.22
CA GLU A 100 -6.27 -7.89 -8.98
C GLU A 100 -6.20 -6.36 -9.01
N PRO A 101 -6.01 -5.75 -10.19
CA PRO A 101 -6.08 -4.30 -10.36
C PRO A 101 -7.44 -3.76 -9.96
N GLY A 102 -7.46 -2.54 -9.41
CA GLY A 102 -8.69 -1.91 -8.95
C GLY A 102 -8.45 -0.51 -8.45
N ARG A 103 -9.53 0.21 -8.17
CA ARG A 103 -9.46 1.55 -7.58
C ARG A 103 -9.28 1.45 -6.06
N VAL A 104 -8.44 2.34 -5.53
CA VAL A 104 -8.29 2.58 -4.10
C VAL A 104 -8.59 4.04 -3.82
N SER A 105 -9.34 4.31 -2.76
CA SER A 105 -9.68 5.64 -2.25
C SER A 105 -9.25 5.80 -0.80
N VAL A 106 -9.09 7.04 -0.35
CA VAL A 106 -9.04 7.34 1.09
C VAL A 106 -10.30 6.80 1.77
N ASP A 107 -10.17 6.41 3.03
CA ASP A 107 -11.19 5.74 3.87
C ASP A 107 -11.54 4.30 3.47
N ASP A 108 -10.99 3.76 2.37
CA ASP A 108 -11.18 2.35 2.03
C ASP A 108 -10.68 1.43 3.14
N MET A 109 -11.48 0.43 3.49
CA MET A 109 -11.09 -0.58 4.48
C MET A 109 -10.07 -1.56 3.90
N VAL A 110 -9.12 -1.95 4.74
CA VAL A 110 -8.19 -3.05 4.47
C VAL A 110 -8.78 -4.33 5.05
N LEU A 111 -9.08 -5.28 4.18
CA LEU A 111 -9.67 -6.56 4.53
C LEU A 111 -8.68 -7.68 4.26
N VAL A 112 -8.32 -8.45 5.28
CA VAL A 112 -7.46 -9.63 5.10
C VAL A 112 -8.30 -10.76 4.50
N ALA A 113 -7.87 -11.30 3.36
CA ALA A 113 -8.51 -12.49 2.81
C ALA A 113 -8.39 -13.63 3.83
N GLN A 114 -9.51 -14.31 4.11
CA GLN A 114 -9.42 -15.57 4.85
C GLN A 114 -8.71 -16.57 3.93
N PRO A 115 -7.81 -17.41 4.47
CA PRO A 115 -7.33 -18.54 3.69
C PRO A 115 -8.57 -19.35 3.30
N ASP A 116 -8.77 -19.57 1.99
CA ASP A 116 -9.78 -20.51 1.53
C ASP A 116 -9.55 -21.81 2.29
N SER A 117 -10.53 -22.17 3.12
CA SER A 117 -10.53 -23.46 3.80
C SER A 117 -10.82 -24.50 2.72
N ALA A 118 -9.75 -24.97 2.07
CA ALA A 118 -9.77 -26.15 1.22
C ALA A 118 -9.73 -27.42 2.08
#